data_AF-A0A7H0YHF5-F1
#
_entry.id   AF-A0A7H0YHF5-F1
#
_cell.length_a   1.000
_cell.length_b   1.000
_cell.length_c   1.000
_cell.angle_alpha   90.00
_cell.angle_beta   90.00
_cell.angle_gamma   90.00
#
_symmetry.space_group_name_H-M   'P 1'
#
loop_
_entity.id
_entity.type
_entity.pdbx_description
1 polymer ?
#
loop_
_entity_poly.entity_id
_entity_poly.type
_entity_poly.pdbx_seq_one_letter_code
_entity_poly.pdbx_strand_id
1 'polypeptide(L)' 'MSDDEFMKLVKLAQTQSDVEAMNAIFQYFDQDIKRLSKLFRMPKEDAIQSMKTQLLELIMKK' A
#
# COMPACT_ATOMS: atom_id res chain seq x y z
N MET A 1 9.17 3.67 -10.65
CA MET A 1 7.80 4.04 -11.04
C MET A 1 7.77 5.55 -11.13
N SER A 2 7.17 6.10 -12.19
CA SER A 2 6.95 7.55 -12.32
C SER A 2 5.65 7.97 -11.61
N ASP A 3 5.51 9.25 -11.27
CA ASP A 3 4.33 9.77 -10.57
C ASP A 3 3.02 9.53 -11.36
N ASP A 4 3.08 9.62 -12.69
CA ASP A 4 1.94 9.34 -13.58
C ASP A 4 1.50 7.87 -13.55
N GLU A 5 2.45 6.94 -13.49
CA GLU A 5 2.15 5.50 -13.36
C GLU A 5 1.52 5.19 -12.00
N PHE A 6 2.03 5.83 -10.94
CA PHE A 6 1.47 5.70 -9.60
C PHE A 6 0.03 6.21 -9.54
N MET A 7 -0.23 7.40 -10.09
CA MET A 7 -1.59 7.97 -10.14
C MET A 7 -2.57 7.11 -10.94
N LYS A 8 -2.11 6.45 -12.01
CA LYS A 8 -2.95 5.48 -12.76
C LYS A 8 -3.30 4.27 -11.91
N LEU A 9 -2.33 3.69 -11.20
CA LEU A 9 -2.57 2.55 -10.32
C LEU A 9 -3.52 2.89 -9.17
N VAL A 10 -3.36 4.07 -8.56
CA VAL A 10 -4.26 4.56 -7.50
C VAL A 10 -5.69 4.70 -8.03
N LYS A 11 -5.87 5.28 -9.22
CA LYS A 11 -7.20 5.38 -9.85
C LYS A 11 -7.81 4.02 -10.13
N LEU A 12 -7.04 3.06 -10.64
CA LEU A 12 -7.51 1.70 -10.90
C LEU A 12 -7.93 0.99 -9.60
N ALA A 13 -7.11 1.08 -8.57
CA ALA A 13 -7.41 0.53 -7.24
C ALA A 13 -8.69 1.14 -6.64
N GLN A 14 -8.91 2.45 -6.81
CA GLN A 14 -10.10 3.15 -6.32
C GLN A 14 -11.39 2.85 -7.11
N THR A 15 -11.29 2.70 -8.44
CA THR A 15 -12.48 2.61 -9.31
C THR A 15 -12.94 1.18 -9.54
N GLN A 16 -12.03 0.22 -9.61
CA GLN A 16 -12.33 -1.16 -9.98
C GLN A 16 -12.11 -2.16 -8.85
N SER A 17 -11.70 -1.71 -7.65
CA SER A 17 -11.21 -2.60 -6.58
C SER A 17 -10.18 -3.60 -7.12
N ASP A 18 -9.35 -3.12 -8.06
CA ASP A 18 -8.44 -3.96 -8.80
C ASP A 18 -7.32 -4.45 -7.86
N VAL A 19 -7.34 -5.75 -7.60
CA VAL A 19 -6.41 -6.42 -6.68
C VAL A 19 -4.99 -6.41 -7.24
N GLU A 20 -4.81 -6.42 -8.56
CA GLU A 20 -3.49 -6.31 -9.19
C GLU A 20 -2.93 -4.90 -9.03
N ALA A 21 -3.76 -3.87 -9.22
CA ALA A 21 -3.35 -2.49 -9.00
C ALA A 21 -2.97 -2.24 -7.52
N MET A 22 -3.77 -2.77 -6.58
CA MET A 22 -3.46 -2.71 -5.15
C MET A 22 -2.16 -3.45 -4.81
N ASN A 23 -1.94 -4.65 -5.37
CA ASN A 23 -0.70 -5.39 -5.19
C ASN A 23 0.51 -4.67 -5.78
N ALA A 24 0.39 -4.03 -6.94
CA ALA A 24 1.46 -3.25 -7.54
C ALA A 24 1.86 -2.06 -6.64
N ILE A 25 0.87 -1.38 -6.04
CA ILE A 25 1.12 -0.31 -5.05
C ILE A 25 1.81 -0.88 -3.81
N PHE A 26 1.37 -2.03 -3.30
CA PHE A 26 2.03 -2.67 -2.16
C PHE A 26 3.45 -3.11 -2.44
N GLN A 27 3.73 -3.64 -3.63
CA GLN A 27 5.08 -4.02 -4.02
C GLN A 27 5.99 -2.80 -4.16
N TYR A 28 5.45 -1.70 -4.68
CA TYR A 28 6.19 -0.44 -4.76
C TYR A 28 6.63 0.07 -3.38
N PHE A 29 5.74 -0.03 -2.38
CA PHE A 29 6.04 0.37 -0.99
C PHE A 29 6.61 -0.76 -0.12
N ASP A 30 6.84 -1.97 -0.63
CA ASP A 30 7.19 -3.14 0.19
C ASP A 30 8.49 -2.91 1.00
N GLN A 31 9.48 -2.27 0.37
CA GLN A 31 10.75 -1.96 1.03
C GLN A 31 10.57 -0.93 2.16
N ASP A 32 9.73 0.08 1.95
CA ASP A 32 9.40 1.08 2.97
C ASP A 32 8.53 0.49 4.08
N ILE A 33 7.54 -0.33 3.76
CA ILE A 33 6.71 -1.05 4.73
C ILE A 33 7.60 -1.96 5.60
N LYS A 34 8.56 -2.67 5.02
CA LYS A 34 9.53 -3.48 5.78
C LYS A 34 10.48 -2.65 6.63
N ARG A 35 10.82 -1.43 6.21
CA ARG A 35 11.67 -0.52 6.99
C ARG A 35 10.91 0.10 8.15
N LEU A 36 9.71 0.61 7.88
CA LEU A 36 8.85 1.30 8.85
C LEU A 36 8.21 0.33 9.83
N SER A 37 7.88 -0.90 9.43
CA SER A 37 7.36 -1.94 10.34
C SER A 37 8.29 -2.23 11.53
N LYS A 38 9.61 -2.02 11.39
CA LYS A 38 10.58 -2.15 12.48
C LYS A 38 10.41 -1.09 13.59
N LEU A 39 9.70 0.00 13.31
CA LEU A 39 9.46 1.08 14.27
C LEU A 39 8.22 0.82 15.14
N PHE A 40 7.35 -0.11 14.73
CA PHE A 40 6.16 -0.46 15.49
C PHE A 40 6.51 -1.39 16.65
N ARG A 41 5.89 -1.15 17.82
CA ARG A 41 6.00 -2.03 18.99
C ARG A 41 5.03 -3.21 18.88
N MET A 42 5.08 -3.95 17.77
CA MET A 42 4.25 -5.14 17.53
C MET A 42 5.02 -6.16 16.65
N PRO A 43 4.53 -7.41 16.51
CA PRO A 43 5.14 -8.39 15.63
C PRO A 43 5.29 -7.87 14.20
N LYS A 44 6.36 -8.29 13.52
CA LYS A 44 6.68 -7.84 12.16
C LYS A 44 5.52 -8.07 11.19
N GLU A 45 4.85 -9.22 11.27
CA GLU A 45 3.72 -9.55 10.41
C GLU A 45 2.53 -8.62 10.65
N ASP A 46 2.18 -8.40 11.91
CA ASP A 46 1.10 -7.49 12.31
C ASP A 46 1.39 -6.04 11.91
N ALA A 47 2.64 -5.59 12.04
CA ALA A 47 3.06 -4.26 11.64
C ALA A 47 2.94 -4.08 10.12
N ILE A 48 3.40 -5.07 9.34
CA ILE A 48 3.28 -5.05 7.88
C ILE A 48 1.81 -5.04 7.46
N GLN A 49 0.97 -5.88 8.06
CA GLN A 49 -0.46 -5.92 7.75
C GLN A 49 -1.15 -4.61 8.12
N SER A 50 -0.88 -4.07 9.31
CA SER A 50 -1.45 -2.78 9.75
C SER A 50 -1.09 -1.65 8.80
N MET A 51 0.16 -1.60 8.33
CA MET A 51 0.59 -0.61 7.34
C MET A 51 -0.11 -0.78 5.99
N LYS A 52 -0.26 -2.03 5.52
CA LYS A 52 -0.97 -2.32 4.27
C LYS A 52 -2.45 -1.92 4.35
N THR A 53 -3.10 -2.24 5.46
CA THR A 53 -4.50 -1.86 5.71
C THR A 53 -4.67 -0.34 5.72
N GLN A 54 -3.83 0.38 6.47
CA GLN A 54 -3.89 1.85 6.50
C GLN A 54 -3.61 2.48 5.13
N LEU A 55 -2.67 1.93 4.36
CA LEU A 55 -2.39 2.40 3.01
C LEU A 55 -3.60 2.21 2.09
N LEU A 56 -4.27 1.05 2.17
CA LEU A 56 -5.51 0.82 1.44
C LEU A 56 -6.61 1.78 1.87
N GLU A 57 -6.80 2.00 3.18
CA GLU A 57 -7.79 2.95 3.67
C GLU A 57 -7.52 4.37 3.16
N LEU A 58 -6.26 4.80 3.10
CA LEU A 58 -5.88 6.10 2.52
C LEU A 58 -6.18 6.19 1.03
N ILE A 59 -5.94 5.10 0.30
CA ILE A 59 -6.22 5.02 -1.14
C ILE A 59 -7.73 4.98 -1.38
N MET A 60 -8.50 4.25 -0.57
CA MET A 60 -9.94 4.07 -0.75
C MET A 60 -10.79 5.20 -0.16
N LYS A 61 -10.27 5.98 0.79
CA LYS A 61 -10.94 7.18 1.30
C LYS A 61 -11.02 8.23 0.18
N LYS A 62 -12.25 8.43 -0.31
CA LYS A 62 -12.64 9.58 -1.13
C LYS A 62 -12.77 10.84 -0.29
#